data_AF-A0A1A7XUC5-F1
#
_entry.id   AF-A0A1A7XUC5-F1
#
_cell.length_a   1.000
_cell.length_b   1.000
_cell.length_c   1.000
_cell.angle_alpha   90.00
_cell.angle_beta   90.00
_cell.angle_gamma   90.00
#
_symmetry.space_group_name_H-M   'P 1'
#
loop_
_entity.id
_entity.type
_entity.pdbx_description
1 polymer ?
#
loop_
_entity_poly.entity_id
_entity_poly.type
_entity_poly.pdbx_seq_one_letter_code
_entity_poly.pdbx_strand_id
1 'polypeptide(L)'
;LVYQKKFKDQPTVVVEDLRLCTVKHSSENERRFCFEVVSPSKCCLLQADSDRQQQAWISAVQNSIASAFQERREDAHSPRQRCSSMSTNILGGGGG
;
A
#
# COMPACT_ATOMS: atom_id res chain seq x y z
N LEU A 1 -0.76 -9.00 -4.01
CA LEU A 1 -2.15 -8.95 -3.51
C LEU A 1 -2.70 -10.36 -3.36
N VAL A 2 -3.37 -10.68 -2.24
CA VAL A 2 -3.92 -12.02 -1.95
C VAL A 2 -5.37 -11.92 -1.45
N TYR A 3 -6.14 -13.02 -1.55
CA TYR A 3 -7.43 -13.17 -0.87
C TYR A 3 -7.58 -14.56 -0.24
N GLN A 4 -8.50 -14.71 0.71
CA GLN A 4 -8.90 -15.99 1.30
C GLN A 4 -10.43 -16.09 1.22
N LYS A 5 -10.97 -17.23 0.76
CA LYS A 5 -12.42 -17.41 0.60
C LYS A 5 -13.12 -17.67 1.94
N LYS A 6 -12.46 -18.40 2.84
CA LYS A 6 -12.86 -18.61 4.23
C LYS A 6 -11.68 -18.34 5.16
N PHE A 7 -11.99 -18.13 6.44
CA PHE A 7 -10.98 -18.10 7.49
C PHE A 7 -10.25 -19.45 7.56
N LYS A 8 -8.91 -19.41 7.55
CA LYS A 8 -7.98 -20.56 7.49
C LYS A 8 -7.86 -21.27 6.12
N ASP A 9 -8.50 -20.80 5.06
CA ASP A 9 -8.15 -21.27 3.70
C ASP A 9 -6.72 -20.80 3.33
N GLN A 10 -6.05 -21.52 2.42
CA GLN A 10 -4.78 -21.06 1.86
C GLN A 10 -4.99 -19.74 1.08
N PRO A 11 -4.19 -18.67 1.35
CA PRO A 11 -4.31 -17.43 0.59
C PRO A 11 -4.03 -17.64 -0.89
N THR A 12 -4.97 -17.24 -1.74
CA THR A 12 -4.81 -17.26 -3.20
C THR A 12 -4.15 -15.97 -3.65
N VAL A 13 -3.03 -16.08 -4.39
CA VAL A 13 -2.33 -14.93 -4.94
C VAL A 13 -3.10 -14.36 -6.14
N VAL A 14 -3.62 -13.14 -5.96
CA VAL A 14 -4.22 -12.37 -7.05
C VAL A 14 -3.10 -11.84 -7.94
N VAL A 15 -2.15 -11.11 -7.35
CA VAL A 15 -0.99 -10.55 -8.06
C VAL A 15 0.27 -10.85 -7.25
N GLU A 16 1.28 -11.39 -7.91
CA GLU A 16 2.58 -11.73 -7.33
C GLU A 16 3.41 -10.47 -7.05
N ASP A 17 3.64 -9.62 -8.06
CA ASP A 17 4.41 -8.38 -7.93
C ASP A 17 3.51 -7.13 -7.96
N LEU A 18 3.42 -6.42 -6.83
CA LEU A 18 2.66 -5.17 -6.72
C LEU A 18 3.24 -4.01 -7.55
N ARG A 19 4.53 -4.05 -7.92
CA ARG A 19 5.14 -3.01 -8.78
C ARG A 19 4.55 -3.01 -10.19
N LEU A 20 3.93 -4.11 -10.60
CA LEU A 20 3.24 -4.23 -11.88
C LEU A 20 1.78 -3.72 -11.80
N CYS A 21 1.32 -3.26 -10.62
CA CYS A 21 -0.03 -2.77 -10.44
C CYS A 21 -0.16 -1.25 -10.59
N THR A 22 -1.35 -0.84 -10.99
CA THR A 22 -1.93 0.48 -10.71
C THR A 22 -3.26 0.27 -9.98
N VAL A 23 -3.74 1.31 -9.29
CA VAL A 23 -5.09 1.32 -8.68
C VAL A 23 -5.80 2.60 -9.04
N LYS A 24 -7.07 2.48 -9.42
CA LYS A 24 -7.93 3.59 -9.91
C LYS A 24 -9.34 3.46 -9.35
N HIS A 25 -10.06 4.58 -9.26
CA HIS A 25 -11.51 4.56 -9.09
C HIS A 25 -12.15 3.86 -10.31
N SER A 26 -13.23 3.11 -10.08
CA SER A 26 -13.99 2.47 -11.15
C SER A 26 -14.66 3.55 -12.02
N SER A 27 -14.42 3.51 -13.33
CA SER A 27 -15.12 4.35 -14.31
C SER A 27 -16.50 3.78 -14.71
N GLU A 28 -16.80 2.54 -14.32
CA GLU A 28 -18.09 1.89 -14.55
C GLU A 28 -19.16 2.51 -13.63
N ASN A 29 -20.11 3.26 -14.22
CA ASN A 29 -21.10 4.06 -13.49
C ASN A 29 -22.19 3.23 -12.77
N GLU A 30 -22.24 1.91 -12.97
CA GLU A 30 -23.29 1.05 -12.40
C GLU A 30 -23.05 0.66 -10.92
N ARG A 31 -21.84 0.85 -10.38
CA ARG A 31 -21.47 0.34 -9.05
C ARG A 31 -20.87 1.42 -8.15
N ARG A 32 -21.50 1.65 -6.99
CA ARG A 32 -21.02 2.58 -5.96
C ARG A 32 -19.79 2.03 -5.26
N PHE A 33 -18.87 2.93 -4.90
CA PHE A 33 -17.69 2.64 -4.06
C PHE A 33 -16.73 1.58 -4.64
N CYS A 34 -16.72 1.43 -5.97
CA CYS A 34 -15.86 0.50 -6.68
C CYS A 34 -14.49 1.09 -7.06
N PHE A 35 -13.47 0.26 -7.00
CA PHE A 35 -12.11 0.57 -7.43
C PHE A 35 -11.50 -0.64 -8.12
N GLU A 36 -10.51 -0.40 -8.98
CA GLU A 36 -9.87 -1.45 -9.76
C GLU A 36 -8.38 -1.49 -9.43
N VAL A 37 -7.86 -2.70 -9.20
CA VAL A 37 -6.42 -2.97 -9.20
C VAL A 37 -6.08 -3.64 -10.53
N VAL A 38 -5.23 -2.99 -11.33
CA VAL A 38 -4.91 -3.37 -12.71
C VAL A 38 -3.43 -3.71 -12.82
N SER A 39 -3.14 -4.89 -13.37
CA SER A 39 -1.81 -5.38 -13.74
C SER A 39 -1.85 -5.96 -15.17
N PRO A 40 -0.71 -6.18 -15.84
CA PRO A 40 -0.69 -6.66 -17.23
C PRO A 40 -1.44 -7.96 -17.51
N SER A 41 -1.58 -8.85 -16.51
CA SER A 41 -2.21 -10.17 -16.64
C SER A 41 -3.56 -10.29 -15.95
N LYS A 42 -3.90 -9.38 -15.02
CA LYS A 42 -5.15 -9.40 -14.24
C LYS A 42 -5.62 -7.99 -13.90
N CYS A 43 -6.90 -7.75 -14.12
CA CYS A 43 -7.66 -6.62 -13.60
C CYS A 43 -8.67 -7.14 -12.56
N CYS A 44 -8.76 -6.50 -11.41
CA CYS A 44 -9.69 -6.89 -10.35
C CYS A 44 -10.54 -5.69 -9.93
N LEU A 45 -11.83 -5.75 -10.25
CA LEU A 45 -12.85 -4.82 -9.74
C LEU A 45 -13.22 -5.23 -8.31
N LEU A 46 -13.08 -4.29 -7.38
CA LEU A 46 -13.35 -4.46 -5.95
C LEU A 46 -14.36 -3.40 -5.51
N GLN A 47 -15.26 -3.77 -4.61
CA GLN A 47 -16.28 -2.88 -4.06
C GLN A 47 -16.09 -2.76 -2.54
N ALA A 48 -16.15 -1.52 -2.03
CA ALA A 48 -16.18 -1.25 -0.60
C ALA A 48 -17.62 -0.97 -0.12
N ASP A 49 -17.88 -1.08 1.19
CA ASP A 49 -19.21 -0.83 1.76
C ASP A 49 -19.53 0.68 1.87
N SER A 50 -18.53 1.55 1.69
CA SER A 50 -18.67 3.01 1.76
C SER A 50 -17.58 3.75 0.98
N ASP A 51 -17.84 5.00 0.59
CA ASP A 51 -16.84 5.91 -0.01
C ASP A 51 -15.59 6.03 0.88
N ARG A 52 -15.76 6.26 2.20
CA ARG A 52 -14.63 6.36 3.14
C ARG A 52 -13.71 5.13 3.07
N GLN A 53 -14.29 3.93 3.00
CA GLN A 53 -13.50 2.71 2.85
C GLN A 53 -12.87 2.59 1.46
N GLN A 54 -13.58 2.97 0.38
CA GLN A 54 -13.03 2.99 -0.98
C GLN A 54 -11.78 3.89 -1.05
N GLN A 55 -11.85 5.12 -0.54
CA GLN A 55 -10.70 6.03 -0.53
C GLN A 55 -9.55 5.44 0.32
N ALA A 56 -9.86 4.88 1.50
CA ALA A 56 -8.85 4.24 2.36
C ALA A 56 -8.16 3.04 1.67
N TRP A 57 -8.93 2.19 0.97
CA TRP A 57 -8.38 1.06 0.21
C TRP A 57 -7.53 1.53 -0.97
N ILE A 58 -7.97 2.52 -1.74
CA ILE A 58 -7.19 3.10 -2.84
C ILE A 58 -5.86 3.65 -2.28
N SER A 59 -5.88 4.48 -1.24
CA SER A 59 -4.66 5.03 -0.63
C SER A 59 -3.73 3.94 -0.09
N ALA A 60 -4.27 2.92 0.58
CA ALA A 60 -3.47 1.80 1.10
C ALA A 60 -2.80 0.99 -0.02
N VAL A 61 -3.51 0.74 -1.13
CA VAL A 61 -2.95 0.04 -2.29
C VAL A 61 -1.92 0.91 -3.02
N GLN A 62 -2.16 2.21 -3.22
CA GLN A 62 -1.19 3.15 -3.79
C GLN A 62 0.11 3.17 -2.98
N ASN A 63 0.00 3.30 -1.65
CA ASN A 63 1.15 3.27 -0.74
C ASN A 63 1.88 1.93 -0.80
N SER A 64 1.16 0.81 -0.85
CA SER A 64 1.77 -0.54 -0.95
C SER A 64 2.54 -0.73 -2.25
N ILE A 65 2.02 -0.22 -3.37
CA ILE A 65 2.71 -0.21 -4.67
C ILE A 65 3.98 0.66 -4.59
N ALA A 66 3.87 1.86 -4.02
CA ALA A 66 4.99 2.78 -3.86
C ALA A 66 6.11 2.22 -2.96
N SER A 67 5.76 1.52 -1.87
CA SER A 67 6.72 0.83 -1.00
C SER A 67 7.40 -0.35 -1.70
N ALA A 68 6.68 -1.15 -2.50
CA ALA A 68 7.27 -2.26 -3.26
C ALA A 68 8.32 -1.79 -4.29
N PHE A 69 8.21 -0.57 -4.82
CA PHE A 69 9.25 0.05 -5.65
C PHE A 69 10.50 0.48 -4.85
N GLN A 70 10.35 0.74 -3.55
CA GLN A 70 11.45 1.20 -2.67
C GLN A 70 12.23 0.02 -2.07
N GLU A 71 11.55 -1.05 -1.66
CA GLU A 71 12.12 -2.25 -1.03
C GLU A 71 13.38 -2.79 -1.75
N ARG A 72 13.30 -2.93 -3.08
CA ARG A 72 14.44 -3.41 -3.92
C ARG A 72 15.69 -2.51 -3.85
N ARG A 73 15.58 -1.25 -3.42
CA ARG A 73 16.75 -0.36 -3.26
C ARG A 73 17.56 -0.70 -2.01
N GLU A 74 16.91 -1.21 -0.96
CA GLU A 74 17.56 -1.57 0.31
C GLU A 74 18.22 -2.95 0.23
N ASP A 75 17.62 -3.91 -0.48
CA ASP A 75 18.24 -5.23 -0.77
C ASP A 75 19.60 -5.13 -1.46
N ALA A 76 19.81 -4.11 -2.29
CA ALA A 76 21.06 -3.91 -3.03
C ALA A 76 22.19 -3.27 -2.19
N HIS A 77 21.91 -2.79 -0.96
CA HIS A 77 22.86 -1.93 -0.21
C HIS A 77 22.90 -2.13 1.32
N SER A 78 22.30 -3.18 1.88
CA SER A 78 22.51 -3.51 3.31
C SER A 78 23.86 -4.22 3.49
N PRO A 79 24.78 -3.68 4.32
CA PRO A 79 24.49 -3.56 5.74
C PRO A 79 24.87 -2.20 6.36
N ARG A 80 23.93 -1.61 7.11
CA ARG A 80 24.31 -0.92 8.36
C ARG A 80 23.15 -0.76 9.34
N GLN A 81 23.46 -1.14 10.60
CA GLN A 81 22.59 -0.97 11.75
C GLN A 81 22.13 0.48 11.88
N ARG A 82 20.82 0.71 12.04
CA ARG A 82 20.29 2.00 12.51
C ARG A 82 19.92 1.88 13.99
N CYS A 83 20.95 1.75 14.82
CA CYS A 83 20.86 1.95 16.27
C CYS A 83 21.36 3.36 16.63
N SER A 84 20.87 3.87 17.76
CA SER A 84 21.01 5.24 18.30
C SER A 84 20.28 6.34 17.50
N SER A 85 19.59 7.30 18.15
CA SER A 85 19.12 7.38 19.55
C SER A 85 18.07 8.49 19.64
N MET A 86 17.20 8.45 20.67
CA MET A 86 16.36 9.60 21.02
C MET A 86 17.27 10.76 21.44
N SER A 87 17.31 11.86 20.68
CA SER A 87 18.03 13.08 21.07
C SER A 87 17.04 14.16 21.49
N THR A 88 16.61 14.08 22.75
CA THR A 88 16.01 15.23 23.45
C THR A 88 17.05 16.34 23.59
N ASN A 89 16.83 17.49 22.97
CA ASN A 89 17.61 18.70 23.29
C ASN A 89 16.71 19.78 23.90
N ILE A 90 16.63 19.76 25.22
CA ILE A 90 16.25 20.91 26.05
C ILE A 90 17.44 21.89 26.13
N LEU A 91 17.21 23.13 26.62
CA LEU A 91 18.20 24.23 26.84
C LEU A 91 18.67 24.91 25.53
N GLY A 92 18.80 26.23 25.35
CA GLY A 92 18.48 27.45 26.13
C GLY A 92 19.10 28.71 25.46
N GLY A 93 18.71 29.98 25.69
CA GLY A 93 17.60 30.47 26.53
C GLY A 93 17.55 31.99 26.88
N GLY A 94 17.87 32.96 25.99
CA GLY A 94 17.72 34.40 26.29
C GLY A 94 18.17 35.43 25.22
N GLY A 95 17.59 36.63 25.27
CA GLY A 95 18.19 37.90 24.80
C GLY A 95 17.86 38.37 23.37
N GLY A 96 17.17 39.51 23.26
CA GLY A 96 16.84 40.21 22.01
C GLY A 96 15.76 41.26 22.20
#